data_AF-A0A2E6ZII2-F1
#
_entry.id   AF-A0A2E6ZII2-F1
#
_cell.length_a   1.000
_cell.length_b   1.000
_cell.length_c   1.000
_cell.angle_alpha   90.00
_cell.angle_beta   90.00
_cell.angle_gamma   90.00
#
_symmetry.space_group_name_H-M   'P 1'
#
loop_
_entity.id
_entity.type
_entity.pdbx_description
1 polymer ?
#
loop_
_entity_poly.entity_id
_entity_poly.type
_entity_poly.pdbx_seq_one_letter_code
_entity_poly.pdbx_strand_id
1 'polypeptide(L)' 'MKKIIISAQDLLYDSIDLGIQVLESGFKPTMIIAIWRGGTPVGMALQE' A
#
# COMPACT_ATOMS: atom_id res chain seq x y z
N MET A 1 -3.37 10.93 -24.28
CA MET A 1 -3.03 10.79 -22.85
C MET A 1 -2.80 9.31 -22.58
N LYS A 2 -1.58 8.89 -22.19
CA LYS A 2 -1.27 7.47 -21.91
C LYS A 2 -1.79 7.14 -20.51
N LYS A 3 -2.74 6.20 -20.41
CA LYS A 3 -3.27 5.72 -19.13
C LYS A 3 -2.46 4.50 -18.68
N ILE A 4 -2.23 4.39 -17.37
CA ILE A 4 -1.72 3.19 -16.74
C ILE A 4 -2.94 2.47 -16.16
N ILE A 5 -3.16 1.24 -16.60
CA ILE A 5 -4.24 0.38 -16.11
C ILE A 5 -3.55 -0.75 -15.36
N ILE A 6 -3.87 -0.92 -14.09
CA ILE A 6 -3.34 -1.96 -13.23
C ILE A 6 -4.44 -2.97 -12.89
N SER A 7 -4.06 -4.21 -12.67
CA SER A 7 -4.96 -5.22 -12.11
C SER A 7 -5.07 -5.05 -10.59
N ALA A 8 -6.07 -5.70 -9.98
CA ALA A 8 -6.17 -5.76 -8.52
C ALA A 8 -4.97 -6.49 -7.88
N GLN A 9 -4.38 -7.45 -8.59
CA GLN A 9 -3.21 -8.19 -8.13
C GLN A 9 -1.95 -7.33 -8.14
N ASP A 10 -1.77 -6.50 -9.17
CA ASP A 10 -0.66 -5.55 -9.24
C ASP A 10 -0.73 -4.57 -8.07
N LEU A 11 -1.92 -4.02 -7.80
CA LEU A 11 -2.14 -3.12 -6.65
C LEU A 11 -1.78 -3.78 -5.30
N LEU A 12 -2.12 -5.06 -5.13
CA LEU A 12 -1.81 -5.80 -3.91
C LEU A 12 -0.29 -6.02 -3.76
N TYR A 13 0.39 -6.42 -4.83
CA TYR A 13 1.86 -6.59 -4.80
C TYR A 13 2.58 -5.27 -4.51
N ASP A 14 2.21 -4.19 -5.20
CA ASP A 14 2.77 -2.86 -4.96
C ASP A 14 2.54 -2.40 -3.50
N SER A 15 1.40 -2.78 -2.90
CA SER A 15 1.10 -2.45 -1.49
C SER A 15 1.96 -3.25 -0.52
N ILE A 16 2.20 -4.54 -0.78
CA ILE A 16 3.07 -5.38 0.04
C ILE A 16 4.52 -4.89 -0.05
N ASP A 17 4.99 -4.54 -1.26
CA ASP A 17 6.33 -4.00 -1.48
C ASP A 17 6.54 -2.68 -0.71
N LEU A 18 5.51 -1.83 -0.64
CA LEU A 18 5.54 -0.64 0.20
C LEU A 18 5.66 -1.01 1.70
N GLY A 19 4.92 -2.03 2.17
CA GLY A 19 5.04 -2.54 3.53
C GLY A 19 6.45 -3.04 3.87
N ILE A 20 7.09 -3.75 2.94
CA ILE A 20 8.49 -4.20 3.06
C ILE A 20 9.43 -3.00 3.18
N GLN A 21 9.27 -1.97 2.34
CA GLN A 21 10.09 -0.76 2.41
C GLN A 21 9.93 -0.02 3.75
N VAL A 22 8.70 0.04 4.28
CA VAL A 22 8.45 0.61 5.62
C VAL A 22 9.20 -0.19 6.68
N LEU A 23 9.14 -1.53 6.64
CA LEU A 23 9.84 -2.40 7.57
C LEU A 23 11.37 -2.22 7.49
N GLU A 24 11.93 -2.24 6.28
CA GLU A 24 13.37 -2.09 6.02
C GLU A 24 13.89 -0.71 6.43
N SER A 25 13.05 0.33 6.37
CA SER A 25 13.41 1.68 6.83
C SER A 25 13.63 1.78 8.34
N GLY A 26 13.18 0.78 9.11
CA GLY A 26 13.17 0.83 10.58
C GLY A 26 12.11 1.75 11.17
N PHE A 27 11.22 2.31 10.34
CA PHE A 27 10.06 3.07 10.79
C PHE A 27 9.05 2.15 11.46
N LYS A 28 8.70 2.46 12.71
CA LYS A 28 7.79 1.65 13.54
C LYS A 28 6.52 2.44 13.87
N PRO A 29 5.63 2.66 12.89
CA PRO A 29 4.36 3.32 13.15
C PRO A 29 3.49 2.45 14.07
N THR A 30 2.72 3.08 14.93
CA THR A 30 1.74 2.40 15.80
C THR A 30 0.31 2.51 15.26
N MET A 31 0.12 3.23 14.15
CA MET A 31 -1.17 3.49 13.53
C MET A 31 -0.97 3.73 12.04
N ILE A 32 -1.95 3.27 11.24
CA ILE A 32 -2.09 3.60 9.81
C ILE A 32 -3.32 4.49 9.63
N ILE A 33 -3.18 5.57 8.84
CA ILE A 33 -4.31 6.42 8.44
C ILE A 33 -4.53 6.24 6.94
N ALA A 34 -5.55 5.46 6.58
CA ALA A 34 -5.92 5.22 5.19
C ALA A 34 -6.86 6.34 4.67
N ILE A 35 -6.48 6.99 3.56
CA ILE A 35 -7.29 8.06 2.96
C ILE A 35 -8.39 7.48 2.07
N TRP A 36 -9.64 7.72 2.42
CA TRP A 36 -10.80 7.31 1.62
C TRP A 36 -10.88 8.07 0.28
N ARG A 37 -11.20 7.46 -0.86
CA ARG A 37 -11.53 6.04 -1.12
C ARG A 37 -10.35 5.15 -1.48
N GLY A 38 -9.33 5.74 -2.12
CA GLY A 38 -8.28 4.99 -2.80
C GLY A 38 -7.26 4.34 -1.86
N GLY A 39 -7.14 4.84 -0.62
CA GLY A 39 -6.17 4.35 0.35
C GLY A 39 -6.60 3.09 1.10
N THR A 40 -7.88 2.69 1.05
CA THR A 40 -8.36 1.51 1.79
C THR A 40 -7.63 0.21 1.41
N PRO A 41 -7.48 -0.17 0.13
CA PRO A 41 -6.82 -1.43 -0.23
C PRO A 41 -5.34 -1.46 0.18
N VAL A 42 -4.64 -0.33 -0.01
CA VAL A 42 -3.22 -0.18 0.35
C VAL A 42 -3.05 -0.24 1.87
N GLY A 43 -3.87 0.51 2.61
CA GLY A 43 -3.81 0.53 4.08
C GLY A 43 -4.12 -0.83 4.70
N MET A 44 -5.06 -1.59 4.12
CA MET A 44 -5.33 -2.97 4.54
C MET A 44 -4.12 -3.88 4.29
N ALA A 45 -3.52 -3.82 3.09
CA ALA A 45 -2.35 -4.65 2.77
C ALA A 45 -1.11 -4.33 3.60
N LEU A 46 -0.95 -3.08 4.07
CA LEU A 46 0.14 -2.68 4.98
C LEU A 46 -0.10 -3.10 6.44
N GLN A 47 -1.35 -3.38 6.81
CA GLN A 47 -1.75 -3.69 8.19
C GLN A 47 -1.63 -5.18 8.53
N GLU A 48 -1.82 -6.06 7.54
CA GLU A 48 -1.63 -7.52 7.66
C GLU A 48 -0.16 -7.90 7.86
#